data_AF-A0A534B034-F1
#
_entry.id   AF-A0A534B034-F1
#
_cell.length_a   1.000
_cell.length_b   1.000
_cell.length_c   1.000
_cell.angle_alpha   90.00
_cell.angle_beta   90.00
_cell.angle_gamma   90.00
#
_symmetry.space_group_name_H-M   'P 1'
#
loop_
_entity.id
_entity.type
_entity.pdbx_description
1 polymer ?
#
loop_
_entity_poly.entity_id
_entity_poly.type
_entity_poly.pdbx_seq_one_letter_code
_entity_poly.pdbx_strand_id
1 'polypeptide(L)'
;MAKIRVGINGFGRIGRNVLRACLGDEALEFVAVNDITNAKTLAHLLQYDSVHGPLREQVRAEDDRLAIGGRTVRVLAERDPAKLPWGEVGVEYVLECTGLFTSKAKAGAHLKGGAKKVVISAPGGDDVDATIVYGVNHNVLKSSYTVISNASCTTNCLAPVAKVLHDRIGIAAGIMTTIHAYTNDQVLTDVYHPDLRRARSATMSQIPTKTGAAAAVGLVLPELKGKLDGFAVRVPTINVSLV
;
A
#
# COMPACT_ATOMS: atom_id res chain seq x y z
N MET A 1 20.10 8.77 16.31
CA MET A 1 20.08 7.38 15.80
C MET A 1 20.31 7.41 14.29
N ALA A 2 20.81 6.34 13.68
CA ALA A 2 20.89 6.25 12.22
C ALA A 2 19.48 6.22 11.62
N LYS A 3 19.24 6.95 10.53
CA LYS A 3 17.93 7.00 9.85
C LYS A 3 17.67 5.71 9.08
N ILE A 4 16.42 5.28 9.03
CA ILE A 4 15.97 4.16 8.21
C ILE A 4 15.84 4.67 6.77
N ARG A 5 16.63 4.09 5.85
CA ARG A 5 16.67 4.52 4.45
C ARG A 5 15.64 3.78 3.61
N VAL A 6 14.64 4.50 3.12
CA VAL A 6 13.44 3.95 2.48
C VAL A 6 13.44 4.23 0.98
N GLY A 7 13.13 3.19 0.22
CA GLY A 7 12.77 3.26 -1.20
C GLY A 7 11.28 2.99 -1.40
N ILE A 8 10.67 3.57 -2.42
CA ILE A 8 9.28 3.31 -2.79
C ILE A 8 9.24 2.75 -4.20
N ASN A 9 8.70 1.55 -4.38
CA ASN A 9 8.38 1.01 -5.70
C ASN A 9 6.90 1.23 -6.01
N GLY A 10 6.59 2.00 -7.06
CA GLY A 10 5.23 2.43 -7.37
C GLY A 10 4.87 3.74 -6.67
N PHE A 11 5.04 4.86 -7.37
CA PHE A 11 4.74 6.21 -6.91
C PHE A 11 3.31 6.64 -7.27
N GLY A 12 2.38 5.69 -7.11
CA GLY A 12 0.94 5.88 -7.23
C GLY A 12 0.31 6.55 -6.01
N ARG A 13 -0.99 6.35 -5.80
CA ARG A 13 -1.74 6.95 -4.67
C ARG A 13 -1.09 6.65 -3.31
N ILE A 14 -0.77 5.39 -3.03
CA ILE A 14 -0.17 4.97 -1.75
C ILE A 14 1.27 5.46 -1.63
N GLY A 15 2.11 5.23 -2.64
CA GLY A 15 3.52 5.62 -2.64
C GLY A 15 3.73 7.13 -2.45
N ARG A 16 2.92 7.99 -3.08
CA ARG A 16 2.99 9.44 -2.84
C ARG A 16 2.52 9.80 -1.44
N ASN A 17 1.40 9.25 -1.00
CA ASN A 17 0.82 9.62 0.29
C ASN A 17 1.66 9.16 1.49
N VAL A 18 2.37 8.03 1.41
CA VAL A 18 3.30 7.64 2.48
C VAL A 18 4.48 8.61 2.58
N LEU A 19 5.05 9.04 1.43
CA LEU A 19 6.10 10.06 1.44
C LEU A 19 5.58 11.37 2.03
N ARG A 20 4.38 11.82 1.62
CA ARG A 20 3.75 13.04 2.14
C ARG A 20 3.50 12.97 3.65
N ALA A 21 2.98 11.83 4.15
CA ALA A 21 2.66 11.65 5.56
C ALA A 21 3.89 11.59 6.45
N CYS A 22 4.99 11.07 5.93
CA CYS A 22 6.25 10.90 6.66
C CYS A 22 7.28 12.01 6.34
N LEU A 23 6.86 13.08 5.66
CA LEU A 23 7.76 14.18 5.34
C LEU A 23 8.13 14.93 6.61
N GLY A 24 9.41 14.92 6.96
CA GLY A 24 9.91 15.52 8.21
C GLY A 24 10.03 14.56 9.38
N ASP A 25 9.66 13.29 9.22
CA ASP A 25 9.97 12.25 10.19
C ASP A 25 11.51 12.10 10.31
N GLU A 26 12.05 12.27 11.52
CA GLU A 26 13.50 12.21 11.75
C GLU A 26 14.06 10.79 11.71
N ALA A 27 13.21 9.77 11.89
CA ALA A 27 13.60 8.37 11.84
C ALA A 27 13.68 7.83 10.41
N LEU A 28 13.00 8.47 9.45
CA LEU A 28 12.91 8.02 8.07
C LEU A 28 13.67 8.94 7.11
N GLU A 29 14.31 8.33 6.13
CA GLU A 29 14.93 9.04 5.00
C GLU A 29 14.48 8.38 3.70
N PHE A 30 13.64 9.08 2.92
CA PHE A 30 13.28 8.61 1.58
C PHE A 30 14.40 8.92 0.60
N VAL A 31 15.04 7.87 0.10
CA VAL A 31 16.25 8.00 -0.72
C VAL A 31 15.95 7.88 -2.20
N ALA A 32 15.01 7.00 -2.57
CA ALA A 32 14.66 6.77 -3.96
C ALA A 32 13.18 6.39 -4.14
N VAL A 33 12.62 6.74 -5.28
CA VAL A 33 11.32 6.29 -5.76
C VAL A 33 11.48 5.68 -7.16
N ASN A 34 10.72 4.64 -7.46
CA ASN A 34 10.63 4.03 -8.77
C ASN A 34 9.20 4.07 -9.30
N ASP A 35 9.03 4.49 -10.55
CA ASP A 35 7.77 4.41 -11.29
C ASP A 35 8.03 4.34 -12.81
N ILE A 36 7.02 4.05 -13.63
CA ILE A 36 7.17 3.94 -15.09
C ILE A 36 7.09 5.31 -15.82
N THR A 37 7.40 6.40 -15.13
CA THR A 37 7.34 7.76 -15.67
C THR A 37 8.50 8.61 -15.16
N ASN A 38 8.63 9.84 -15.69
CA ASN A 38 9.76 10.71 -15.41
C ASN A 38 9.57 11.57 -14.14
N ALA A 39 10.68 12.14 -13.64
CA ALA A 39 10.70 12.98 -12.45
C ALA A 39 9.76 14.20 -12.54
N LYS A 40 9.61 14.80 -13.73
CA LYS A 40 8.71 15.94 -13.94
C LYS A 40 7.24 15.57 -13.69
N THR A 41 6.79 14.42 -14.19
CA THR A 41 5.45 13.90 -13.93
C THR A 41 5.27 13.60 -12.44
N LEU A 42 6.22 12.91 -11.82
CA LEU A 42 6.13 12.55 -10.40
C LEU A 42 6.14 13.78 -9.49
N ALA A 43 6.94 14.80 -9.80
CA ALA A 43 6.97 16.08 -9.08
C ALA A 43 5.59 16.75 -9.10
N HIS A 44 4.95 16.82 -10.28
CA HIS A 44 3.62 17.40 -10.41
C HIS A 44 2.57 16.62 -9.60
N LEU A 45 2.56 15.29 -9.71
CA LEU A 45 1.61 14.43 -9.00
C LEU A 45 1.84 14.39 -7.48
N LEU A 46 3.05 14.68 -7.02
CA LEU A 46 3.36 14.82 -5.60
C LEU A 46 2.96 16.21 -5.07
N GLN A 47 3.19 17.26 -5.86
CA GLN A 47 2.84 18.64 -5.50
C GLN A 47 1.33 18.85 -5.38
N TYR A 48 0.54 18.23 -6.26
CA TYR A 48 -0.90 18.45 -6.38
C TYR A 48 -1.69 17.14 -6.27
N ASP A 49 -2.57 17.05 -5.28
CA ASP A 49 -3.44 15.91 -5.07
C ASP A 49 -4.89 16.35 -4.90
N SER A 50 -5.78 15.79 -5.71
CA SER A 50 -7.21 16.17 -5.70
C SER A 50 -7.93 15.84 -4.40
N VAL A 51 -7.40 14.91 -3.60
CA VAL A 51 -8.03 14.46 -2.35
C VAL A 51 -7.42 15.13 -1.13
N HIS A 52 -6.08 15.21 -1.10
CA HIS A 52 -5.34 15.68 0.07
C HIS A 52 -4.80 17.10 -0.10
N GLY A 53 -5.20 17.80 -1.15
CA GLY A 53 -4.73 19.14 -1.48
C GLY A 53 -3.26 19.18 -1.88
N PRO A 54 -2.73 20.39 -2.14
CA PRO A 54 -1.33 20.57 -2.48
C PRO A 54 -0.40 20.23 -1.30
N LEU A 55 0.79 19.72 -1.60
CA LEU A 55 1.86 19.58 -0.61
C LEU A 55 2.36 20.98 -0.19
N ARG A 56 2.64 21.16 1.11
CA ARG A 56 3.09 22.45 1.66
C ARG A 56 4.48 22.82 1.15
N GLU A 57 5.36 21.84 1.09
CA GLU A 57 6.69 21.95 0.53
C GLU A 57 6.61 22.04 -0.99
N GLN A 58 7.44 22.92 -1.56
CA GLN A 58 7.59 22.98 -3.00
C GLN A 58 8.32 21.75 -3.52
N VAL A 59 7.76 21.13 -4.56
CA VAL A 59 8.35 20.00 -5.27
C VAL A 59 8.83 20.45 -6.64
N ARG A 60 10.09 20.20 -6.95
CA ARG A 60 10.70 20.45 -8.27
C ARG A 60 11.34 19.16 -8.79
N ALA A 61 11.31 18.99 -10.10
CA ALA A 61 12.10 17.95 -10.76
C ALA A 61 13.46 18.53 -11.14
N GLU A 62 14.52 17.80 -10.79
CA GLU A 62 15.92 18.13 -11.10
C GLU A 62 16.53 16.89 -11.75
N ASP A 63 16.58 16.86 -13.07
CA ASP A 63 17.00 15.69 -13.86
C ASP A 63 16.25 14.40 -13.45
N ASP A 64 16.96 13.50 -12.76
CA ASP A 64 16.47 12.23 -12.25
C ASP A 64 16.18 12.28 -10.73
N ARG A 65 15.84 13.45 -10.20
CA ARG A 65 15.56 13.67 -8.77
C ARG A 65 14.31 14.52 -8.55
N LEU A 66 13.71 14.33 -7.38
CA LEU A 66 12.72 15.22 -6.80
C LEU A 66 13.40 16.06 -5.72
N ALA A 67 13.39 17.37 -5.87
CA ALA A 67 13.72 18.31 -4.81
C ALA A 67 12.43 18.70 -4.07
N ILE A 68 12.36 18.39 -2.77
CA ILE A 68 11.18 18.58 -1.91
C ILE A 68 11.60 19.42 -0.72
N GLY A 69 11.41 20.74 -0.82
CA GLY A 69 12.01 21.68 0.12
C GLY A 69 13.54 21.54 0.15
N GLY A 70 14.12 21.19 1.31
CA GLY A 70 15.57 20.93 1.46
C GLY A 70 16.00 19.48 1.28
N ARG A 71 15.13 18.60 0.74
CA ARG A 71 15.39 17.16 0.58
C ARG A 71 15.47 16.79 -0.88
N THR A 72 16.26 15.78 -1.20
CA THR A 72 16.39 15.25 -2.56
C THR A 72 16.13 13.76 -2.57
N VAL A 73 15.29 13.31 -3.50
CA VAL A 73 14.92 11.89 -3.66
C VAL A 73 15.22 11.46 -5.08
N ARG A 74 15.99 10.38 -5.26
CA ARG A 74 16.30 9.84 -6.58
C ARG A 74 15.05 9.26 -7.25
N VAL A 75 14.88 9.50 -8.53
CA VAL A 75 13.84 8.90 -9.37
C VAL A 75 14.47 7.84 -10.25
N LEU A 76 13.89 6.64 -10.21
CA LEU A 76 14.23 5.51 -11.04
C LEU A 76 13.02 5.18 -11.93
N ALA A 77 13.29 4.56 -13.08
CA ALA A 77 12.26 4.16 -14.03
C ALA A 77 12.52 2.75 -14.60
N GLU A 78 12.47 1.75 -13.73
CA GLU A 78 12.70 0.34 -14.05
C GLU A 78 11.44 -0.49 -13.80
N ARG A 79 11.10 -1.37 -14.74
CA ARG A 79 9.92 -2.24 -14.69
C ARG A 79 10.18 -3.55 -13.98
N ASP A 80 11.42 -4.04 -14.01
CA ASP A 80 11.86 -5.25 -13.35
C ASP A 80 12.48 -4.91 -11.97
N PRO A 81 11.79 -5.22 -10.85
CA PRO A 81 12.30 -4.99 -9.51
C PRO A 81 13.70 -5.55 -9.22
N ALA A 82 14.13 -6.60 -9.94
CA ALA A 82 15.44 -7.21 -9.74
C ALA A 82 16.59 -6.36 -10.31
N LYS A 83 16.29 -5.42 -11.21
CA LYS A 83 17.27 -4.51 -11.82
C LYS A 83 17.37 -3.17 -11.09
N LEU A 84 16.52 -2.94 -10.09
CA LEU A 84 16.58 -1.72 -9.28
C LEU A 84 17.84 -1.73 -8.40
N PRO A 85 18.72 -0.73 -8.51
CA PRO A 85 20.01 -0.70 -7.80
C PRO A 85 19.86 -0.19 -6.37
N TRP A 86 18.94 -0.76 -5.58
CA TRP A 86 18.62 -0.29 -4.22
C TRP A 86 19.84 -0.17 -3.33
N GLY A 87 20.73 -1.17 -3.33
CA GLY A 87 21.96 -1.15 -2.54
C GLY A 87 22.88 0.00 -2.92
N GLU A 88 23.03 0.28 -4.22
CA GLU A 88 23.91 1.35 -4.73
C GLU A 88 23.37 2.74 -4.37
N VAL A 89 22.04 2.92 -4.44
CA VAL A 89 21.42 4.19 -4.04
C VAL A 89 21.23 4.30 -2.52
N GLY A 90 21.56 3.26 -1.76
CA GLY A 90 21.51 3.26 -0.29
C GLY A 90 20.12 3.04 0.32
N VAL A 91 19.20 2.43 -0.42
CA VAL A 91 17.89 1.98 0.08
C VAL A 91 18.04 0.69 0.87
N GLU A 92 17.49 0.66 2.09
CA GLU A 92 17.51 -0.51 2.96
C GLU A 92 16.13 -1.17 3.08
N TYR A 93 15.07 -0.37 3.08
CA TYR A 93 13.69 -0.83 3.20
C TYR A 93 12.89 -0.39 1.99
N VAL A 94 12.17 -1.31 1.35
CA VAL A 94 11.32 -0.99 0.20
C VAL A 94 9.86 -1.06 0.59
N LEU A 95 9.13 0.00 0.27
CA LEU A 95 7.67 -0.01 0.24
C LEU A 95 7.24 -0.43 -1.16
N GLU A 96 6.67 -1.63 -1.28
CA GLU A 96 6.15 -2.17 -2.53
C GLU A 96 4.69 -1.75 -2.70
N CYS A 97 4.49 -0.70 -3.49
CA CYS A 97 3.24 0.05 -3.66
C CYS A 97 2.68 -0.04 -5.10
N THR A 98 3.23 -0.90 -5.96
CA THR A 98 2.75 -1.07 -7.35
C THR A 98 1.45 -1.88 -7.42
N GLY A 99 1.22 -2.76 -6.45
CA GLY A 99 0.15 -3.76 -6.49
C GLY A 99 0.44 -4.97 -7.39
N LEU A 100 1.63 -5.06 -7.99
CA LEU A 100 2.01 -6.14 -8.92
C LEU A 100 2.85 -7.24 -8.27
N PHE A 101 3.70 -6.86 -7.32
CA PHE A 101 4.66 -7.76 -6.66
C PHE A 101 4.20 -8.12 -5.24
N THR A 102 3.01 -8.72 -5.14
CA THR A 102 2.33 -8.94 -3.86
C THR A 102 2.61 -10.31 -3.20
N SER A 103 3.59 -11.08 -3.67
CA SER A 103 4.03 -12.33 -3.02
C SER A 103 5.48 -12.21 -2.58
N LYS A 104 5.94 -13.04 -1.63
CA LYS A 104 7.34 -13.04 -1.20
C LYS A 104 8.27 -13.39 -2.35
N ALA A 105 7.90 -14.35 -3.20
CA ALA A 105 8.69 -14.70 -4.38
C ALA A 105 8.89 -13.50 -5.34
N LYS A 106 7.83 -12.71 -5.56
CA LYS A 106 7.88 -11.54 -6.46
C LYS A 106 8.58 -10.34 -5.81
N ALA A 107 8.18 -9.97 -4.59
CA ALA A 107 8.75 -8.85 -3.85
C ALA A 107 10.22 -9.09 -3.46
N GLY A 108 10.63 -10.36 -3.32
CA GLY A 108 12.00 -10.76 -3.06
C GLY A 108 13.00 -10.32 -4.15
N ALA A 109 12.52 -9.94 -5.34
CA ALA A 109 13.34 -9.31 -6.36
C ALA A 109 14.00 -8.01 -5.87
N HIS A 110 13.35 -7.24 -5.00
CA HIS A 110 13.98 -6.06 -4.39
C HIS A 110 15.14 -6.41 -3.45
N LEU A 111 15.10 -7.58 -2.81
CA LEU A 111 16.21 -8.04 -1.97
C LEU A 111 17.45 -8.32 -2.83
N LYS A 112 17.25 -8.85 -4.05
CA LYS A 112 18.32 -9.03 -5.03
C LYS A 112 18.91 -7.68 -5.49
N GLY A 113 18.08 -6.64 -5.57
CA GLY A 113 18.50 -5.26 -5.84
C GLY A 113 19.29 -4.59 -4.69
N GLY A 114 19.45 -5.27 -3.55
CA GLY A 114 20.23 -4.78 -2.40
C GLY A 114 19.41 -4.21 -1.24
N ALA A 115 18.08 -4.22 -1.32
CA ALA A 115 17.24 -3.91 -0.17
C ALA A 115 17.34 -5.03 0.89
N LYS A 116 17.18 -4.67 2.17
CA LYS A 116 17.23 -5.62 3.29
C LYS A 116 15.84 -6.19 3.60
N LYS A 117 14.79 -5.37 3.48
CA LYS A 117 13.41 -5.76 3.80
C LYS A 117 12.41 -5.08 2.87
N VAL A 118 11.26 -5.73 2.69
CA VAL A 118 10.15 -5.25 1.85
C VAL A 118 8.85 -5.26 2.63
N VAL A 119 8.09 -4.18 2.51
CA VAL A 119 6.72 -4.06 3.05
C VAL A 119 5.77 -3.88 1.86
N ILE A 120 4.89 -4.85 1.65
CA ILE A 120 3.89 -4.83 0.59
C ILE A 120 2.68 -4.01 1.06
N SER A 121 2.24 -3.03 0.27
CA SER A 121 1.12 -2.13 0.60
C SER A 121 -0.27 -2.70 0.24
N ALA A 122 -0.38 -4.01 0.14
CA ALA A 122 -1.55 -4.76 -0.29
C ALA A 122 -1.55 -6.16 0.39
N PRO A 123 -2.67 -6.91 0.34
CA PRO A 123 -2.69 -8.30 0.78
C PRO A 123 -1.56 -9.10 0.13
N GLY A 124 -0.73 -9.72 0.98
CA GLY A 124 0.35 -10.59 0.56
C GLY A 124 -0.17 -11.95 0.10
N GLY A 125 0.61 -12.64 -0.74
CA GLY A 125 0.44 -14.07 -0.98
C GLY A 125 0.73 -14.90 0.28
N ASP A 126 0.31 -16.16 0.28
CA ASP A 126 0.48 -17.08 1.43
C ASP A 126 1.96 -17.34 1.80
N ASP A 127 2.89 -16.93 0.92
CA ASP A 127 4.33 -17.07 1.08
C ASP A 127 5.01 -15.88 1.81
N VAL A 128 4.28 -14.81 2.15
CA VAL A 128 4.85 -13.70 2.94
C VAL A 128 5.10 -14.11 4.39
N ASP A 129 6.11 -13.50 5.02
CA ASP A 129 6.52 -13.88 6.38
C ASP A 129 5.45 -13.61 7.43
N ALA A 130 4.72 -12.51 7.25
CA ALA A 130 3.59 -12.13 8.09
C ALA A 130 2.71 -11.09 7.38
N THR A 131 1.41 -11.14 7.69
CA THR A 131 0.47 -10.05 7.43
C THR A 131 0.26 -9.28 8.73
N ILE A 132 0.56 -7.98 8.71
CA ILE A 132 0.59 -7.13 9.89
C ILE A 132 -0.45 -6.02 9.77
N VAL A 133 -1.22 -5.84 10.85
CA VAL A 133 -1.98 -4.62 11.12
C VAL A 133 -1.37 -3.99 12.38
N TYR A 134 -0.81 -2.79 12.21
CA TYR A 134 -0.17 -2.07 13.31
C TYR A 134 -1.19 -1.77 14.43
N GLY A 135 -0.76 -1.90 15.68
CA GLY A 135 -1.66 -1.81 16.85
C GLY A 135 -2.52 -3.06 17.12
N VAL A 136 -2.59 -4.04 16.21
CA VAL A 136 -3.35 -5.29 16.40
C VAL A 136 -2.44 -6.48 16.66
N ASN A 137 -1.55 -6.80 15.71
CA ASN A 137 -0.66 -7.97 15.79
C ASN A 137 0.82 -7.65 15.49
N HIS A 138 1.20 -6.38 15.38
CA HIS A 138 2.58 -5.98 15.05
C HIS A 138 3.67 -6.54 15.96
N ASN A 139 3.33 -6.95 17.18
CA ASN A 139 4.23 -7.62 18.12
C ASN A 139 4.74 -9.00 17.63
N VAL A 140 4.13 -9.60 16.60
CA VAL A 140 4.61 -10.86 16.01
C VAL A 140 5.80 -10.65 15.06
N LEU A 141 6.16 -9.41 14.73
CA LEU A 141 7.27 -9.09 13.86
C LEU A 141 8.58 -9.66 14.39
N LYS A 142 9.33 -10.33 13.52
CA LYS A 142 10.66 -10.88 13.83
C LYS A 142 11.72 -10.18 13.01
N SER A 143 12.91 -10.04 13.57
CA SER A 143 14.07 -9.48 12.88
C SER A 143 14.47 -10.31 11.65
N SER A 144 14.15 -11.60 11.62
CA SER A 144 14.39 -12.51 10.49
C SER A 144 13.42 -12.33 9.31
N TYR A 145 12.28 -11.65 9.49
CA TYR A 145 11.32 -11.44 8.40
C TYR A 145 11.89 -10.49 7.35
N THR A 146 11.78 -10.86 6.08
CA THR A 146 12.32 -10.08 4.95
C THR A 146 11.22 -9.49 4.09
N VAL A 147 10.07 -10.15 3.98
CA VAL A 147 8.93 -9.65 3.21
C VAL A 147 7.66 -9.81 4.02
N ILE A 148 7.04 -8.69 4.37
CA ILE A 148 5.76 -8.65 5.08
C ILE A 148 4.69 -7.94 4.25
N SER A 149 3.43 -8.22 4.55
CA SER A 149 2.27 -7.49 4.02
C SER A 149 1.72 -6.56 5.09
N ASN A 150 1.39 -5.33 4.72
CA ASN A 150 0.62 -4.39 5.55
C ASN A 150 -0.90 -4.56 5.38
N ALA A 151 -1.32 -5.76 4.96
CA ALA A 151 -2.70 -6.12 4.66
C ALA A 151 -3.36 -5.18 3.63
N SER A 152 -4.70 -5.05 3.67
CA SER A 152 -5.46 -4.05 2.91
C SER A 152 -5.96 -2.92 3.81
N CYS A 153 -6.39 -1.81 3.21
CA CYS A 153 -7.07 -0.72 3.90
C CYS A 153 -8.28 -1.20 4.72
N THR A 154 -9.14 -2.04 4.14
CA THR A 154 -10.31 -2.60 4.83
C THR A 154 -9.90 -3.54 5.97
N THR A 155 -8.81 -4.32 5.82
CA THR A 155 -8.31 -5.18 6.92
C THR A 155 -7.81 -4.33 8.09
N ASN A 156 -7.08 -3.25 7.80
CA ASN A 156 -6.62 -2.30 8.83
C ASN A 156 -7.78 -1.61 9.56
N CYS A 157 -8.91 -1.38 8.87
CA CYS A 157 -10.12 -0.83 9.48
C CYS A 157 -10.88 -1.87 10.33
N LEU A 158 -11.06 -3.09 9.82
CA LEU A 158 -11.85 -4.12 10.47
C LEU A 158 -11.13 -4.79 11.65
N ALA A 159 -9.83 -5.06 11.54
CA ALA A 159 -9.11 -5.87 12.51
C ALA A 159 -9.15 -5.33 13.96
N PRO A 160 -8.98 -4.01 14.22
CA PRO A 160 -9.11 -3.47 15.57
C PRO A 160 -10.50 -3.66 16.16
N VAL A 161 -11.56 -3.43 15.36
CA VAL A 161 -12.96 -3.63 15.80
C VAL A 161 -13.23 -5.10 16.11
N ALA A 162 -12.81 -5.99 15.20
CA ALA A 162 -12.96 -7.43 15.36
C ALA A 162 -12.21 -7.93 16.60
N LYS A 163 -11.00 -7.43 16.86
CA LYS A 163 -10.21 -7.76 18.05
C LYS A 163 -10.96 -7.40 19.33
N VAL A 164 -11.41 -6.14 19.46
CA VAL A 164 -12.09 -5.67 20.68
C VAL A 164 -13.37 -6.45 20.93
N LEU A 165 -14.17 -6.71 19.89
CA LEU A 165 -15.38 -7.53 20.03
C LEU A 165 -15.04 -8.96 20.44
N HIS A 166 -14.05 -9.58 19.79
CA HIS A 166 -13.66 -10.95 20.10
C HIS A 166 -13.15 -11.10 21.54
N ASP A 167 -12.24 -10.21 21.96
CA ASP A 167 -11.64 -10.23 23.30
C ASP A 167 -12.69 -10.04 24.41
N ARG A 168 -13.79 -9.33 24.14
CA ARG A 168 -14.78 -8.96 25.15
C ARG A 168 -15.99 -9.87 25.21
N ILE A 169 -16.51 -10.29 24.06
CA ILE A 169 -17.77 -11.03 23.97
C ILE A 169 -17.66 -12.33 23.16
N GLY A 170 -16.53 -12.57 22.51
CA GLY A 170 -16.35 -13.68 21.59
C GLY A 170 -17.13 -13.48 20.29
N ILE A 171 -16.50 -13.81 19.17
CA ILE A 171 -17.16 -13.86 17.86
C ILE A 171 -17.35 -15.32 17.49
N ALA A 172 -18.60 -15.70 17.23
CA ALA A 172 -18.97 -17.01 16.69
C ALA A 172 -18.88 -17.02 15.16
N ALA A 173 -19.56 -16.08 14.51
CA ALA A 173 -19.49 -15.82 13.08
C ALA A 173 -19.88 -14.36 12.79
N GLY A 174 -19.53 -13.83 11.62
CA GLY A 174 -19.90 -12.48 11.21
C GLY A 174 -19.79 -12.25 9.70
N ILE A 175 -20.58 -11.30 9.22
CA ILE A 175 -20.53 -10.81 7.84
C ILE A 175 -20.25 -9.31 7.85
N MET A 176 -19.35 -8.87 6.98
CA MET A 176 -18.97 -7.48 6.85
C MET A 176 -19.26 -6.98 5.43
N THR A 177 -19.78 -5.76 5.31
CA THR A 177 -19.90 -5.07 4.02
C THR A 177 -19.18 -3.75 4.09
N THR A 178 -18.17 -3.56 3.25
CA THR A 178 -17.54 -2.24 3.13
C THR A 178 -18.19 -1.41 2.03
N ILE A 179 -18.65 -0.21 2.37
CA ILE A 179 -19.03 0.82 1.39
C ILE A 179 -17.77 1.61 1.09
N HIS A 180 -17.18 1.36 -0.08
CA HIS A 180 -15.79 1.67 -0.32
C HIS A 180 -15.63 2.68 -1.47
N ALA A 181 -14.76 3.67 -1.30
CA ALA A 181 -14.36 4.54 -2.41
C ALA A 181 -13.86 3.73 -3.63
N TYR A 182 -14.07 4.22 -4.85
CA TYR A 182 -13.45 3.58 -6.01
C TYR A 182 -11.92 3.73 -5.96
N THR A 183 -11.24 2.88 -6.71
CA THR A 183 -9.77 2.82 -6.78
C THR A 183 -9.32 2.77 -8.24
N ASN A 184 -8.02 2.84 -8.49
CA ASN A 184 -7.44 2.76 -9.84
C ASN A 184 -7.70 1.43 -10.57
N ASP A 185 -8.18 0.42 -9.85
CA ASP A 185 -8.57 -0.87 -10.43
C ASP A 185 -9.96 -0.84 -11.09
N GLN A 186 -10.81 0.13 -10.73
CA GLN A 186 -12.04 0.41 -11.50
C GLN A 186 -11.73 1.34 -12.67
N VAL A 187 -12.67 1.41 -13.60
CA VAL A 187 -12.51 2.15 -14.86
C VAL A 187 -13.34 3.43 -14.87
N LEU A 188 -12.86 4.47 -15.56
CA LEU A 188 -13.56 5.74 -15.66
C LEU A 188 -14.81 5.63 -16.54
N THR A 189 -14.69 4.91 -17.66
CA THR A 189 -15.77 4.60 -18.61
C THR A 189 -15.88 3.10 -18.77
N ASP A 190 -17.02 2.60 -19.23
CA ASP A 190 -17.23 1.17 -19.44
C ASP A 190 -16.19 0.60 -20.44
N VAL A 191 -15.28 -0.26 -19.96
CA VAL A 191 -14.20 -0.88 -20.75
C VAL A 191 -13.89 -2.29 -20.26
N TYR A 192 -13.09 -3.03 -21.02
CA TYR A 192 -12.66 -4.38 -20.66
C TYR A 192 -12.03 -4.43 -19.26
N HIS A 193 -12.52 -5.38 -18.44
CA HIS A 193 -11.96 -5.74 -17.15
C HIS A 193 -12.35 -7.19 -16.81
N PRO A 194 -11.48 -8.01 -16.19
CA PRO A 194 -11.79 -9.42 -15.89
C PRO A 194 -12.94 -9.59 -14.89
N ASP A 195 -13.10 -8.68 -13.93
CA ASP A 195 -14.33 -8.54 -13.14
C ASP A 195 -15.34 -7.66 -13.91
N LEU A 196 -16.39 -8.28 -14.44
CA LEU A 196 -17.43 -7.61 -15.25
C LEU A 196 -18.18 -6.49 -14.52
N ARG A 197 -18.18 -6.48 -13.18
CA ARG A 197 -18.79 -5.39 -12.42
C ARG A 197 -17.83 -4.21 -12.31
N ARG A 198 -16.53 -4.47 -12.15
CA ARG A 198 -15.48 -3.43 -12.18
C ARG A 198 -15.24 -2.85 -13.57
N ALA A 199 -15.73 -3.52 -14.62
CA ALA A 199 -15.76 -3.04 -16.00
C ALA A 199 -16.70 -1.83 -16.21
N ARG A 200 -17.56 -1.50 -15.23
CA ARG A 200 -18.49 -0.38 -15.28
C ARG A 200 -17.85 0.91 -14.76
N SER A 201 -18.29 2.05 -15.27
CA SER A 201 -17.84 3.38 -14.85
C SER A 201 -17.94 3.57 -13.33
N ALA A 202 -16.77 3.79 -12.70
CA ALA A 202 -16.61 3.93 -11.25
C ALA A 202 -17.33 5.15 -10.66
N THR A 203 -17.50 6.21 -11.47
CA THR A 203 -18.12 7.46 -11.04
C THR A 203 -19.63 7.46 -11.22
N MET A 204 -20.18 6.44 -11.88
CA MET A 204 -21.61 6.35 -12.23
C MET A 204 -22.30 5.10 -11.67
N SER A 205 -21.57 4.25 -10.92
CA SER A 205 -22.07 2.94 -10.48
C SER A 205 -21.83 2.70 -9.00
N GLN A 206 -22.74 1.96 -8.37
CA GLN A 206 -22.43 1.17 -7.18
C GLN A 206 -22.00 -0.22 -7.65
N ILE A 207 -20.78 -0.64 -7.34
CA ILE A 207 -20.15 -1.83 -7.91
C ILE A 207 -19.94 -2.89 -6.81
N PRO A 208 -20.80 -3.91 -6.69
CA PRO A 208 -20.62 -4.98 -5.72
C PRO A 208 -19.51 -5.91 -6.19
N THR A 209 -18.45 -6.09 -5.41
CA THR A 209 -17.30 -6.94 -5.74
C THR A 209 -16.83 -7.70 -4.50
N LYS A 210 -15.97 -8.70 -4.71
CA LYS A 210 -15.36 -9.45 -3.62
C LYS A 210 -14.37 -8.57 -2.86
N THR A 211 -14.30 -8.75 -1.55
CA THR A 211 -13.23 -8.23 -0.69
C THR A 211 -12.56 -9.39 0.02
N GLY A 212 -11.22 -9.43 0.01
CA GLY A 212 -10.47 -10.41 0.79
C GLY A 212 -10.31 -10.03 2.26
N ALA A 213 -10.80 -8.85 2.68
CA ALA A 213 -10.46 -8.27 3.97
C ALA A 213 -11.02 -9.04 5.16
N ALA A 214 -12.26 -9.53 5.08
CA ALA A 214 -12.87 -10.33 6.14
C ALA A 214 -12.09 -11.64 6.38
N ALA A 215 -11.76 -12.35 5.30
CA ALA A 215 -10.91 -13.54 5.37
C ALA A 215 -9.49 -13.23 5.86
N ALA A 216 -8.90 -12.10 5.42
CA ALA A 216 -7.57 -11.66 5.82
C ALA A 216 -7.46 -11.29 7.31
N VAL A 217 -8.57 -10.97 7.99
CA VAL A 217 -8.57 -10.83 9.46
C VAL A 217 -8.07 -12.12 10.12
N GLY A 218 -8.36 -13.30 9.57
CA GLY A 218 -7.84 -14.57 10.09
C GLY A 218 -6.31 -14.72 10.01
N LEU A 219 -5.62 -13.93 9.18
CA LEU A 219 -4.15 -13.87 9.14
C LEU A 219 -3.58 -12.96 10.23
N VAL A 220 -4.38 -12.00 10.69
CA VAL A 220 -4.01 -10.99 11.70
C VAL A 220 -4.41 -11.46 13.11
N LEU A 221 -5.57 -12.11 13.22
CA LEU A 221 -6.21 -12.64 14.42
C LEU A 221 -6.56 -14.12 14.15
N PRO A 222 -5.61 -15.05 14.36
CA PRO A 222 -5.79 -16.47 14.02
C PRO A 222 -7.05 -17.13 14.63
N GLU A 223 -7.47 -16.68 15.80
CA GLU A 223 -8.69 -17.11 16.51
C GLU A 223 -10.00 -16.75 15.80
N LEU A 224 -9.94 -15.87 14.81
CA LEU A 224 -11.06 -15.48 13.93
C LEU A 224 -11.01 -16.15 12.55
N LYS A 225 -10.02 -17.01 12.28
CA LYS A 225 -9.89 -17.69 10.99
C LYS A 225 -11.15 -18.49 10.66
N GLY A 226 -11.76 -18.17 9.51
CA GLY A 226 -12.98 -18.82 9.02
C GLY A 226 -14.29 -18.34 9.66
N LYS A 227 -14.25 -17.36 10.57
CA LYS A 227 -15.46 -16.83 11.24
C LYS A 227 -16.07 -15.62 10.54
N LEU A 228 -15.29 -14.91 9.74
CA LEU A 228 -15.70 -13.67 9.07
C LEU A 228 -15.64 -13.83 7.56
N ASP A 229 -16.70 -13.39 6.90
CA ASP A 229 -16.77 -13.24 5.44
C ASP A 229 -17.31 -11.85 5.09
N GLY A 230 -17.23 -11.43 3.83
CA GLY A 230 -17.73 -10.12 3.47
C GLY A 230 -17.66 -9.72 2.00
N PHE A 231 -18.31 -8.59 1.74
CA PHE A 231 -18.43 -8.01 0.41
C PHE A 231 -17.98 -6.55 0.41
N ALA A 232 -17.72 -6.02 -0.77
CA ALA A 232 -17.51 -4.59 -0.97
C ALA A 232 -18.51 -4.06 -1.97
N VAL A 233 -18.98 -2.83 -1.74
CA VAL A 233 -19.69 -2.03 -2.74
C VAL A 233 -18.83 -0.82 -3.02
N ARG A 234 -18.24 -0.73 -4.23
CA ARG A 234 -17.51 0.48 -4.63
C ARG A 234 -18.52 1.57 -4.98
N VAL A 235 -18.37 2.76 -4.44
CA VAL A 235 -19.28 3.90 -4.65
C VAL A 235 -18.56 5.09 -5.28
N PRO A 236 -19.28 6.02 -5.96
CA PRO A 236 -18.72 7.23 -6.56
C PRO A 236 -18.19 8.26 -5.54
N THR A 237 -17.18 7.87 -4.77
CA THR A 237 -16.47 8.71 -3.83
C THR A 237 -14.97 8.47 -4.01
N ILE A 238 -14.19 9.55 -4.09
CA ILE A 238 -12.76 9.50 -4.46
C ILE A 238 -11.87 8.95 -3.35
N ASN A 239 -12.27 9.10 -2.08
CA ASN A 239 -11.59 8.56 -0.90
C ASN A 239 -12.55 8.55 0.30
N VAL A 240 -12.15 7.87 1.37
CA VAL A 240 -12.97 7.49 2.54
C VAL A 240 -13.90 6.32 2.22
N SER A 241 -13.89 5.34 3.12
CA SER A 241 -14.67 4.12 3.06
C SER A 241 -15.22 3.82 4.44
N LEU A 242 -16.29 3.03 4.50
CA LEU A 242 -16.93 2.57 5.73
C LEU A 242 -16.94 1.05 5.76
N VAL A 243 -16.78 0.48 6.96
CA VAL A 243 -16.93 -0.94 7.28
C VAL A 243 -18.05 -1.08 8.30
#